data_AF-A0A9W6WXW7-F1
#
_entry.id   AF-A0A9W6WXW7-F1
#
_cell.length_a   1.000
_cell.length_b   1.000
_cell.length_c   1.000
_cell.angle_alpha   90.00
_cell.angle_beta   90.00
_cell.angle_gamma   90.00
#
_symmetry.space_group_name_H-M   'P 1'
#
loop_
_entity.id
_entity.type
_entity.pdbx_description
1 polymer ?
#
loop_
_entity_poly.entity_id
_entity_poly.type
_entity_poly.pdbx_seq_one_letter_code
_entity_poly.pdbx_strand_id
1 'polypeptide(L)'
;MSGIRMMVSFGWFCNQVEDDDMDELSEGEHGHERLPPEQNLPMVPWYSMLLFDTVFDLLISLKVFLGRFDMRTMQRALHPNDEDYCFDHLAGKDEVWLDFMADCGDGFNSSYQIARLLAQPELEVDCELPDQQSSGDEGDSEQDDSNKTKTKTIKRVFPRGDALVIGGDLAYPHPDSKTYETRLFRCFEYAMKPPPSYHPSAISTRKKAPEGCSSLRNYAGPSVFAIPGNHDWFDGLNTFTRYICQRDWLGGWLLPQKTSYFSLKLPHDWWLFGVDLALENDIDTDQFGFFERVVQSQMGPNDAVIVLTHEPRWLLDVYEDRSNVDAKLSYLIENVLKGRCTVRLAGDIHNYTRHSLVEETHTLKRPASMQFDASRPRISTANLPRRHSFSSPVHKHFPHMKKHEDITNEERVAMDAEQAQSDSGRERSAEHLIISGGGGAFLHPTHIPSPTLSSNGGTYEHKKCYPPAHVSRYCAVQRCDECGLRY
;
A
#
# COMPACT_ATOMS: atom_id res chain seq x y z
N MET A 1 51.64 -21.69 3.16
CA MET A 1 50.71 -22.29 4.14
C MET A 1 50.99 -21.68 5.51
N SER A 2 50.19 -20.70 5.92
CA SER A 2 50.16 -20.18 7.29
C SER A 2 48.71 -20.34 7.75
N GLY A 3 48.50 -21.13 8.80
CA GLY A 3 47.19 -21.37 9.40
C GLY A 3 47.25 -20.98 10.86
N ILE A 4 46.59 -19.87 11.20
CA ILE A 4 46.37 -19.45 12.58
C ILE A 4 44.93 -19.81 12.94
N ARG A 5 44.77 -20.68 13.93
CA ARG A 5 43.50 -21.05 14.54
C ARG A 5 43.46 -20.37 15.91
N MET A 6 42.67 -19.31 16.06
CA MET A 6 42.40 -18.72 17.38
C MET A 6 41.33 -19.53 18.09
N MET A 7 41.68 -20.06 19.27
CA MET A 7 40.72 -20.43 20.31
C MET A 7 40.49 -19.19 21.19
N VAL A 8 39.23 -18.88 21.50
CA VAL A 8 38.88 -17.95 22.59
C VAL A 8 38.07 -18.73 23.62
N SER A 9 38.53 -18.66 24.86
CA SER A 9 38.06 -19.40 26.03
C SER A 9 36.82 -18.76 26.65
N PHE A 10 35.92 -19.61 27.15
CA PHE A 10 34.79 -19.26 28.01
C PHE A 10 35.23 -19.08 29.48
N GLY A 11 34.51 -18.21 30.19
CA GLY A 11 34.10 -18.44 31.57
C GLY A 11 34.75 -17.55 32.63
N TRP A 12 34.04 -16.51 33.08
CA TRP A 12 34.21 -15.93 34.41
C TRP A 12 32.83 -15.68 35.02
N PHE A 13 32.52 -16.39 36.10
CA PHE A 13 31.36 -16.19 36.99
C PHE A 13 31.86 -15.68 38.35
N CYS A 14 30.96 -15.00 39.05
CA CYS A 14 30.96 -14.57 40.46
C CYS A 14 31.73 -13.29 40.83
N ASN A 15 30.96 -12.21 40.99
CA ASN A 15 30.75 -11.66 42.33
C ASN A 15 29.28 -11.21 42.47
N GLN A 16 28.63 -11.72 43.52
CA GLN A 16 27.30 -11.32 43.98
C GLN A 16 27.38 -9.94 44.63
N VAL A 17 26.43 -9.07 44.28
CA VAL A 17 25.85 -8.09 45.21
C VAL A 17 24.35 -8.19 45.03
N GLU A 18 23.66 -8.36 46.15
CA GLU A 18 22.22 -8.49 46.31
C GLU A 18 21.54 -7.18 45.88
N ASP A 19 20.60 -7.26 44.94
CA ASP A 19 19.49 -6.32 44.81
C ASP A 19 18.23 -7.19 44.67
N ASP A 20 17.53 -7.34 45.80
CA ASP A 20 16.18 -7.87 45.91
C ASP A 20 15.23 -6.82 45.31
N ASP A 21 14.79 -7.03 44.07
CA ASP A 21 13.52 -6.53 43.55
C ASP A 21 12.97 -7.60 42.59
N MET A 22 12.46 -8.67 43.19
CA MET A 22 11.53 -9.59 42.54
C MET A 22 10.21 -8.85 42.35
N ASP A 23 10.04 -8.24 41.18
CA ASP A 23 8.73 -7.75 40.74
C ASP A 23 7.77 -8.94 40.65
N GLU A 24 6.91 -9.04 41.66
CA GLU A 24 5.74 -9.91 41.69
C GLU A 24 4.89 -9.66 40.45
N LEU A 25 4.80 -10.68 39.60
CA LEU A 25 3.74 -10.83 38.61
C LEU A 25 2.40 -10.88 39.35
N SER A 26 1.80 -9.72 39.58
CA SER A 26 0.42 -9.64 40.07
C SER A 26 -0.53 -10.10 38.97
N GLU A 27 -0.90 -11.38 39.04
CA GLU A 27 -2.06 -11.93 38.36
C GLU A 27 -3.32 -11.23 38.89
N GLY A 28 -3.73 -10.15 38.21
CA GLY A 28 -5.03 -9.53 38.42
C GLY A 28 -6.13 -10.36 37.79
N GLU A 29 -7.02 -10.91 38.62
CA GLU A 29 -8.33 -11.42 38.20
C GLU A 29 -9.04 -10.38 37.32
N HIS A 30 -9.37 -10.78 36.09
CA HIS A 30 -9.71 -9.96 34.92
C HIS A 30 -8.49 -9.38 34.19
N GLY A 31 -7.94 -10.18 33.26
CA GLY A 31 -6.80 -9.89 32.36
C GLY A 31 -6.96 -8.68 31.44
N HIS A 32 -7.07 -7.50 32.02
CA HIS A 32 -6.84 -6.23 31.38
C HIS A 32 -5.42 -5.81 31.73
N GLU A 33 -4.45 -6.15 30.86
CA GLU A 33 -3.17 -5.45 30.84
C GLU A 33 -3.47 -3.94 30.74
N ARG A 34 -3.23 -3.24 31.84
CA ARG A 34 -3.14 -1.77 31.82
C ARG A 34 -1.86 -1.44 31.06
N LEU A 35 -1.92 -0.41 30.21
CA LEU A 35 -0.76 0.13 29.48
C LEU A 35 0.46 0.17 30.42
N PRO A 36 1.57 -0.54 30.11
CA PRO A 36 2.79 -0.39 30.89
C PRO A 36 3.22 1.08 30.87
N PRO A 37 3.62 1.67 32.00
CA PRO A 37 3.92 3.11 32.10
C PRO A 37 5.05 3.60 31.18
N GLU A 38 5.83 2.71 30.58
CA GLU A 38 7.08 3.03 29.89
C GLU A 38 6.98 3.25 28.36
N GLN A 39 5.80 3.20 27.73
CA GLN A 39 5.69 3.31 26.26
C GLN A 39 5.56 4.75 25.70
N ASN A 40 6.00 5.77 26.44
CA ASN A 40 6.26 7.09 25.86
C ASN A 40 7.62 7.08 25.14
N LEU A 41 7.73 6.35 24.04
CA LEU A 41 8.89 6.52 23.18
C LEU A 41 8.87 7.95 22.62
N PRO A 42 9.95 8.73 22.81
CA PRO A 42 10.02 10.06 22.24
C PRO A 42 9.95 9.95 20.70
N MET A 43 9.41 11.00 20.08
CA MET A 43 9.41 11.14 18.62
C MET A 43 10.84 10.97 18.10
N VAL A 44 11.00 10.33 16.94
CA VAL A 44 12.33 10.19 16.33
C VAL A 44 12.95 11.57 16.09
N PRO A 45 14.15 11.85 16.61
CA PRO A 45 14.88 13.06 16.28
C PRO A 45 15.56 12.88 14.91
N TRP A 46 14.79 13.03 13.84
CA TRP A 46 15.24 12.81 12.46
C TRP A 46 16.54 13.53 12.08
N TYR A 47 16.75 14.74 12.60
CA TYR A 47 17.95 15.54 12.27
C TYR A 47 19.23 15.08 12.97
N SER A 48 19.15 14.43 14.14
CA SER A 48 20.35 13.85 14.77
C SER A 48 20.75 12.52 14.12
N MET A 49 19.80 11.84 13.47
CA MET A 49 20.01 10.55 12.78
C MET A 49 20.64 10.69 11.38
N LEU A 50 20.49 11.85 10.73
CA LEU A 50 21.12 12.12 9.43
C LEU A 50 22.66 12.18 9.50
N LEU A 51 23.22 12.28 10.70
CA LEU A 51 24.60 12.72 10.90
C LEU A 51 25.63 11.63 11.17
N PHE A 52 25.29 10.42 11.67
CA PHE A 52 26.35 9.44 12.02
C PHE A 52 26.10 7.94 11.73
N ASP A 53 24.89 7.38 11.86
CA ASP A 53 24.71 5.91 11.69
C ASP A 53 24.06 5.48 10.36
N THR A 54 23.21 6.32 9.77
CA THR A 54 22.42 5.98 8.58
C THR A 54 23.24 5.79 7.30
N VAL A 55 24.35 6.51 7.13
CA VAL A 55 25.16 6.45 5.89
C VAL A 55 25.88 5.10 5.75
N PHE A 56 26.38 4.52 6.85
CA PHE A 56 27.08 3.24 6.80
C PHE A 56 26.11 2.09 6.54
N ASP A 57 24.97 2.06 7.24
CA ASP A 57 23.93 1.06 7.03
C ASP A 57 23.28 1.18 5.64
N LEU A 58 23.09 2.40 5.13
CA LEU A 58 22.65 2.64 3.76
C LEU A 58 23.66 2.12 2.73
N LEU A 59 24.96 2.35 2.95
CA LEU A 59 26.02 1.85 2.07
C LEU A 59 26.08 0.31 2.06
N ILE A 60 25.93 -0.33 3.21
CA ILE A 60 25.83 -1.80 3.30
C ILE A 60 24.56 -2.27 2.59
N SER A 61 23.42 -1.64 2.85
CA SER A 61 22.14 -2.04 2.27
C SER A 61 22.15 -1.95 0.74
N LEU A 62 22.65 -0.84 0.22
CA LEU A 62 22.74 -0.62 -1.22
C LEU A 62 23.76 -1.57 -1.88
N LYS A 63 24.96 -1.73 -1.30
CA LYS A 63 26.05 -2.50 -1.95
C LYS A 63 26.04 -4.00 -1.67
N VAL A 64 25.47 -4.44 -0.55
CA VAL A 64 25.48 -5.84 -0.13
C VAL A 64 24.12 -6.49 -0.36
N PHE A 65 23.02 -5.89 0.11
CA PHE A 65 21.70 -6.48 -0.08
C PHE A 65 21.23 -6.27 -1.52
N LEU A 66 21.10 -5.06 -2.06
CA LEU A 66 20.63 -4.93 -3.45
C LEU A 66 21.67 -5.36 -4.50
N GLY A 67 22.95 -5.07 -4.26
CA GLY A 67 24.00 -5.43 -5.22
C GLY A 67 24.35 -6.93 -5.31
N ARG A 68 23.95 -7.76 -4.33
CA ARG A 68 24.33 -9.19 -4.26
C ARG A 68 23.28 -10.13 -3.68
N PHE A 69 22.32 -9.65 -2.89
CA PHE A 69 21.34 -10.43 -2.14
C PHE A 69 19.97 -9.74 -2.09
N ASP A 70 19.25 -9.75 -3.21
CA ASP A 70 17.89 -9.20 -3.27
C ASP A 70 16.89 -10.17 -2.60
N MET A 71 16.24 -9.71 -1.53
CA MET A 71 15.27 -10.51 -0.78
C MET A 71 14.04 -10.87 -1.63
N ARG A 72 13.68 -10.06 -2.66
CA ARG A 72 12.55 -10.35 -3.56
C ARG A 72 12.80 -11.60 -4.38
N THR A 73 14.02 -11.78 -4.90
CA THR A 73 14.43 -13.02 -5.59
C THR A 73 14.41 -14.23 -4.65
N MET A 74 14.84 -14.05 -3.38
CA MET A 74 14.77 -15.13 -2.38
C MET A 74 13.31 -15.48 -2.02
N GLN A 75 12.44 -14.48 -1.84
CA GLN A 75 11.01 -14.70 -1.63
C GLN A 75 10.40 -15.46 -2.81
N ARG A 76 10.77 -15.13 -4.06
CA ARG A 76 10.33 -15.87 -5.25
C ARG A 76 10.80 -17.33 -5.25
N ALA A 77 12.00 -17.60 -4.77
CA ALA A 77 12.50 -18.97 -4.65
C ALA A 77 11.76 -19.77 -3.56
N LEU A 78 11.39 -19.12 -2.45
CA LEU A 78 10.65 -19.75 -1.34
C LEU A 78 9.15 -19.90 -1.64
N HIS A 79 8.58 -18.98 -2.42
CA HIS A 79 7.20 -18.93 -2.85
C HIS A 79 7.12 -18.97 -4.38
N PRO A 80 7.35 -20.15 -5.01
CA PRO A 80 7.42 -20.24 -6.46
C PRO A 80 6.05 -20.17 -7.15
N ASN A 81 4.95 -20.28 -6.40
CA ASN A 81 3.60 -20.28 -6.97
C ASN A 81 3.01 -18.87 -6.94
N ASP A 82 2.41 -18.44 -8.03
CA ASP A 82 1.79 -17.11 -8.11
C ASP A 82 0.61 -16.95 -7.13
N GLU A 83 -0.03 -18.05 -6.73
CA GLU A 83 -1.08 -18.09 -5.69
C GLU A 83 -0.59 -17.65 -4.30
N ASP A 84 0.72 -17.66 -4.04
CA ASP A 84 1.27 -17.15 -2.78
C ASP A 84 1.24 -15.61 -2.68
N TYR A 85 1.01 -14.94 -3.81
CA TYR A 85 0.99 -13.47 -3.97
C TYR A 85 -0.42 -12.95 -4.32
N CYS A 86 -1.31 -13.83 -4.78
CA CYS A 86 -2.66 -13.47 -5.22
C CYS A 86 -3.68 -13.66 -4.09
N PHE A 87 -4.46 -12.63 -3.83
CA PHE A 87 -5.54 -12.64 -2.84
C PHE A 87 -6.85 -12.26 -3.50
N ASP A 88 -7.94 -12.97 -3.21
CA ASP A 88 -9.24 -12.74 -3.83
C ASP A 88 -10.42 -12.87 -2.86
N HIS A 89 -10.12 -12.89 -1.56
CA HIS A 89 -11.14 -13.08 -0.52
C HIS A 89 -12.18 -11.98 -0.48
N LEU A 90 -11.87 -10.80 -1.04
CA LEU A 90 -12.79 -9.67 -1.17
C LEU A 90 -13.53 -9.62 -2.51
N ALA A 91 -13.08 -10.37 -3.52
CA ALA A 91 -13.56 -10.23 -4.90
C ALA A 91 -15.06 -10.54 -5.09
N GLY A 92 -15.62 -11.39 -4.22
CA GLY A 92 -17.03 -11.80 -4.27
C GLY A 92 -17.99 -10.89 -3.49
N LYS A 93 -17.51 -9.81 -2.86
CA LYS A 93 -18.36 -8.86 -2.14
C LYS A 93 -19.07 -7.91 -3.12
N ASP A 94 -20.24 -7.41 -2.74
CA ASP A 94 -20.94 -6.39 -3.55
C ASP A 94 -20.29 -5.00 -3.39
N GLU A 95 -19.74 -4.72 -2.21
CA GLU A 95 -19.08 -3.46 -1.84
C GLU A 95 -17.92 -3.79 -0.90
N VAL A 96 -16.85 -3.00 -0.98
CA VAL A 96 -15.70 -3.07 -0.08
C VAL A 96 -15.25 -1.68 0.32
N TRP A 97 -14.82 -1.55 1.58
CA TRP A 97 -14.13 -0.37 2.08
C TRP A 97 -12.64 -0.67 2.21
N LEU A 98 -11.80 0.22 1.68
CA LEU A 98 -10.35 0.13 1.77
C LEU A 98 -9.83 1.31 2.57
N ASP A 99 -9.19 1.01 3.69
CA ASP A 99 -8.44 2.01 4.44
C ASP A 99 -7.00 2.05 3.92
N PHE A 100 -6.45 3.25 3.77
CA PHE A 100 -5.05 3.44 3.37
C PHE A 100 -4.29 4.27 4.40
N MET A 101 -3.13 3.77 4.82
CA MET A 101 -2.18 4.47 5.66
C MET A 101 -0.83 4.43 4.95
N ALA A 102 -0.31 5.57 4.50
CA ALA A 102 0.95 5.59 3.79
C ALA A 102 2.13 5.09 4.64
N ASP A 103 2.34 5.73 5.79
CA ASP A 103 3.52 5.53 6.62
C ASP A 103 3.11 5.45 8.10
N CYS A 104 3.89 4.78 8.94
CA CYS A 104 3.67 4.81 10.38
C CYS A 104 4.19 6.10 11.01
N GLY A 105 3.76 6.38 12.24
CA GLY A 105 4.22 7.54 12.96
C GLY A 105 5.62 7.49 13.54
N ASP A 106 6.18 8.69 13.72
CA ASP A 106 7.48 8.95 14.35
C ASP A 106 7.57 8.56 15.83
N GLY A 107 6.46 8.16 16.42
CA GLY A 107 6.40 7.75 17.82
C GLY A 107 5.06 7.11 18.14
N PHE A 108 4.96 6.58 19.35
CA PHE A 108 3.79 5.82 19.79
C PHE A 108 2.48 6.61 19.66
N ASN A 109 2.44 7.86 20.12
CA ASN A 109 1.19 8.64 20.17
C ASN A 109 0.61 8.91 18.77
N SER A 110 1.43 9.26 17.79
CA SER A 110 0.95 9.54 16.44
C SER A 110 0.53 8.27 15.71
N SER A 111 1.35 7.21 15.78
CA SER A 111 0.99 5.89 15.24
C SER A 111 -0.28 5.33 15.87
N TYR A 112 -0.39 5.38 17.21
CA TYR A 112 -1.54 4.89 17.95
C TYR A 112 -2.81 5.68 17.63
N GLN A 113 -2.71 7.01 17.48
CA GLN A 113 -3.87 7.83 17.14
C GLN A 113 -4.45 7.42 15.77
N ILE A 114 -3.60 7.18 14.78
CA ILE A 114 -4.04 6.72 13.46
C ILE A 114 -4.57 5.29 13.54
N ALA A 115 -3.86 4.36 14.17
CA ALA A 115 -4.31 2.99 14.37
C ALA A 115 -5.67 2.93 15.08
N ARG A 116 -5.90 3.80 16.09
CA ARG A 116 -7.17 3.93 16.80
C ARG A 116 -8.29 4.39 15.89
N LEU A 117 -8.05 5.37 15.00
CA LEU A 117 -9.06 5.82 14.04
C LEU A 117 -9.42 4.71 13.06
N LEU A 118 -8.41 4.01 12.52
CA LEU A 118 -8.59 2.84 11.64
C LEU A 118 -9.33 1.68 12.32
N ALA A 119 -9.16 1.52 13.65
CA ALA A 119 -9.82 0.46 14.40
C ALA A 119 -11.34 0.70 14.61
N GLN A 120 -11.82 1.95 14.50
CA GLN A 120 -13.21 2.25 14.81
C GLN A 120 -14.15 1.52 13.86
N PRO A 121 -15.23 0.88 14.35
CA PRO A 121 -16.22 0.23 13.47
C PRO A 121 -16.85 1.21 12.48
N GLU A 122 -16.99 2.46 12.90
CA GLU A 122 -17.49 3.59 12.13
C GLU A 122 -16.66 4.83 12.45
N LEU A 123 -16.36 5.63 11.42
CA LEU A 123 -15.62 6.88 11.52
C LEU A 123 -16.51 8.04 11.04
N GLU A 124 -16.78 8.98 11.93
CA GLU A 124 -17.49 10.22 11.61
C GLU A 124 -16.51 11.29 11.14
N VAL A 125 -16.74 11.85 9.96
CA VAL A 125 -15.89 12.86 9.33
C VAL A 125 -16.71 14.06 8.91
N ASP A 126 -16.22 15.24 9.30
CA ASP A 126 -16.76 16.52 8.86
C ASP A 126 -16.39 16.76 7.38
N CYS A 127 -17.41 16.88 6.54
CA CYS A 127 -17.29 17.10 5.10
C CYS A 127 -17.86 18.48 4.75
N GLU A 128 -17.03 19.34 4.17
CA GLU A 128 -17.48 20.63 3.66
C GLU A 128 -18.13 20.46 2.28
N LEU A 129 -19.36 20.96 2.13
CA LEU A 129 -20.08 21.03 0.87
C LEU A 129 -20.39 22.48 0.50
N PRO A 130 -20.47 22.83 -0.80
CA PRO A 130 -20.98 24.13 -1.24
C PRO A 130 -22.44 24.30 -0.81
N ASP A 131 -22.76 25.42 -0.16
CA ASP A 131 -24.13 25.74 0.24
C ASP A 131 -24.93 26.25 -0.95
N GLN A 132 -25.74 25.38 -1.56
CA GLN A 132 -26.57 25.71 -2.73
C GLN A 132 -27.94 26.33 -2.37
N GLN A 133 -28.26 26.54 -1.09
CA GLN A 133 -29.62 26.91 -0.65
C GLN A 133 -29.81 28.34 -0.11
N SER A 134 -28.83 29.25 -0.28
CA SER A 134 -29.03 30.67 -0.01
C SER A 134 -29.20 31.49 -1.30
N SER A 135 -30.12 31.09 -2.18
CA SER A 135 -30.66 31.95 -3.24
C SER A 135 -32.07 32.38 -2.83
N GLY A 136 -32.16 33.47 -2.08
CA GLY A 136 -33.46 34.00 -1.65
C GLY A 136 -33.35 35.01 -0.51
N ASP A 137 -32.69 36.13 -0.75
CA ASP A 137 -33.26 37.48 -0.51
C ASP A 137 -32.30 38.51 -1.12
N GLU A 138 -32.66 39.08 -2.27
CA GLU A 138 -31.94 40.22 -2.86
C GLU A 138 -32.32 41.47 -2.04
N GLY A 139 -31.43 41.87 -1.14
CA GLY A 139 -31.42 43.19 -0.53
C GLY A 139 -30.15 43.93 -0.94
N ASP A 140 -30.31 44.93 -1.82
CA ASP A 140 -29.27 45.83 -2.30
C ASP A 140 -28.40 46.39 -1.16
N SER A 141 -27.10 46.07 -1.18
CA SER A 141 -26.06 47.00 -0.70
C SER A 141 -24.68 46.59 -1.22
N GLU A 142 -23.90 47.61 -1.57
CA GLU A 142 -22.67 47.61 -2.37
C GLU A 142 -21.43 47.02 -1.67
N GLN A 143 -20.51 46.51 -2.51
CA GLN A 143 -19.05 46.40 -2.35
C GLN A 143 -18.50 45.66 -1.11
N ASP A 144 -18.09 44.40 -1.29
CA ASP A 144 -16.72 43.97 -0.94
C ASP A 144 -16.30 42.68 -1.68
N ASP A 145 -15.05 42.66 -2.15
CA ASP A 145 -14.47 41.69 -3.09
C ASP A 145 -13.97 40.44 -2.35
N SER A 146 -14.89 39.64 -1.81
CA SER A 146 -14.58 38.26 -1.40
C SER A 146 -15.76 37.34 -1.68
N ASN A 147 -15.72 36.70 -2.85
CA ASN A 147 -16.67 35.66 -3.24
C ASN A 147 -16.37 34.37 -2.44
N LYS A 148 -16.51 34.43 -1.10
CA LYS A 148 -16.45 33.26 -0.22
C LYS A 148 -17.71 32.45 -0.46
N THR A 149 -17.58 31.43 -1.29
CA THR A 149 -18.60 30.38 -1.44
C THR A 149 -18.94 29.89 -0.03
N LYS A 150 -20.17 30.13 0.44
CA LYS A 150 -20.60 29.64 1.75
C LYS A 150 -20.52 28.12 1.72
N THR A 151 -19.82 27.54 2.69
CA THR A 151 -19.71 26.09 2.85
C THR A 151 -20.56 25.63 4.03
N LYS A 152 -21.25 24.52 3.85
CA LYS A 152 -21.97 23.81 4.90
C LYS A 152 -21.18 22.58 5.28
N THR A 153 -20.84 22.45 6.56
CA THR A 153 -20.24 21.22 7.09
C THR A 153 -21.34 20.20 7.36
N ILE A 154 -21.21 19.03 6.76
CA ILE A 154 -22.05 17.87 7.06
C ILE A 154 -21.19 16.76 7.66
N LYS A 155 -21.75 16.05 8.64
CA LYS A 155 -21.11 14.84 9.19
C LYS A 155 -21.45 13.65 8.30
N ARG A 156 -20.43 12.93 7.86
CA ARG A 156 -20.58 11.64 7.17
C ARG A 156 -19.98 10.55 8.02
N VAL A 157 -20.66 9.41 8.06
CA VAL A 157 -20.19 8.22 8.78
C VAL A 157 -19.74 7.20 7.75
N PHE A 158 -18.52 6.71 7.90
CA PHE A 158 -17.91 5.69 7.05
C PHE A 158 -17.66 4.43 7.88
N PRO A 159 -17.93 3.22 7.38
CA PRO A 159 -17.57 1.99 8.08
C PRO A 159 -16.05 1.80 8.05
N ARG A 160 -15.53 0.97 8.94
CA ARG A 160 -14.15 0.48 8.89
C ARG A 160 -13.86 -0.23 7.57
N GLY A 161 -12.64 -0.10 7.06
CA GLY A 161 -12.17 -0.88 5.93
C GLY A 161 -12.27 -2.40 6.15
N ASP A 162 -12.72 -3.11 5.12
CA ASP A 162 -12.59 -4.56 4.99
C ASP A 162 -11.12 -4.98 4.82
N ALA A 163 -10.32 -4.11 4.21
CA ALA A 163 -8.88 -4.22 4.20
C ALA A 163 -8.20 -2.89 4.51
N LEU A 164 -7.20 -2.96 5.38
CA LEU A 164 -6.21 -1.91 5.57
C LEU A 164 -5.03 -2.17 4.64
N VAL A 165 -4.54 -1.13 3.99
CA VAL A 165 -3.35 -1.19 3.15
C VAL A 165 -2.33 -0.17 3.66
N ILE A 166 -1.13 -0.64 3.97
CA ILE A 166 -0.04 0.20 4.48
C ILE A 166 1.00 0.43 3.37
N GLY A 167 1.34 1.69 3.11
CA GLY A 167 2.13 2.14 1.97
C GLY A 167 3.66 2.12 2.15
N GLY A 168 4.17 1.56 3.24
CA GLY A 168 5.61 1.52 3.53
C GLY A 168 5.98 2.23 4.82
N ASP A 169 7.28 2.32 5.08
CA ASP A 169 7.87 2.98 6.23
C ASP A 169 7.16 2.63 7.55
N LEU A 170 7.24 1.35 7.88
CA LEU A 170 6.40 0.79 8.93
C LEU A 170 6.90 1.11 10.34
N ALA A 171 8.19 1.38 10.53
CA ALA A 171 8.72 1.78 11.82
C ALA A 171 10.02 2.57 11.70
N TYR A 172 9.97 3.84 12.13
CA TYR A 172 11.14 4.71 12.18
C TYR A 172 12.01 4.50 13.43
N PRO A 173 13.32 4.83 13.38
CA PRO A 173 14.08 5.32 12.21
C PRO A 173 14.64 4.22 11.30
N HIS A 174 14.79 2.99 11.81
CA HIS A 174 15.32 1.86 11.07
C HIS A 174 14.59 0.58 11.47
N PRO A 175 14.61 -0.45 10.62
CA PRO A 175 13.85 -1.66 10.84
C PRO A 175 14.62 -2.54 11.82
N ASP A 176 14.05 -2.74 13.00
CA ASP A 176 14.53 -3.71 13.97
C ASP A 176 13.36 -4.26 14.80
N SER A 177 13.65 -5.30 15.61
CA SER A 177 12.61 -5.95 16.42
C SER A 177 11.97 -5.01 17.45
N LYS A 178 12.72 -4.05 18.00
CA LYS A 178 12.22 -3.08 18.98
C LYS A 178 11.35 -2.03 18.29
N THR A 179 11.77 -1.45 17.17
CA THR A 179 11.01 -0.41 16.46
C THR A 179 9.70 -0.96 15.93
N TYR A 180 9.71 -2.10 15.23
CA TYR A 180 8.49 -2.76 14.75
C TYR A 180 7.55 -3.14 15.89
N GLU A 181 8.05 -3.69 16.99
CA GLU A 181 7.20 -4.08 18.11
C GLU A 181 6.56 -2.85 18.78
N THR A 182 7.35 -1.81 19.05
CA THR A 182 6.90 -0.68 19.88
C THR A 182 6.21 0.44 19.11
N ARG A 183 6.48 0.60 17.81
CA ARG A 183 5.98 1.72 16.99
C ARG A 183 4.91 1.31 15.99
N LEU A 184 4.88 0.03 15.62
CA LEU A 184 3.86 -0.56 14.76
C LEU A 184 2.97 -1.52 15.54
N PHE A 185 3.46 -2.70 15.94
CA PHE A 185 2.59 -3.78 16.42
C PHE A 185 1.79 -3.42 17.67
N ARG A 186 2.44 -2.91 18.72
CA ARG A 186 1.76 -2.51 19.95
C ARG A 186 0.72 -1.41 19.74
N CYS A 187 0.99 -0.46 18.84
CA CYS A 187 0.04 0.60 18.48
C CYS A 187 -1.26 -0.01 17.91
N PHE A 188 -1.13 -0.96 16.98
CA PHE A 188 -2.28 -1.63 16.37
C PHE A 188 -2.98 -2.61 17.32
N GLU A 189 -2.23 -3.35 18.15
CA GLU A 189 -2.79 -4.26 19.15
C GLU A 189 -3.61 -3.55 20.22
N TYR A 190 -3.17 -2.36 20.65
CA TYR A 190 -3.95 -1.54 21.58
C TYR A 190 -5.16 -0.90 20.92
N ALA A 191 -5.06 -0.53 19.64
CA ALA A 191 -6.17 0.07 18.90
C ALA A 191 -7.30 -0.94 18.65
N MET A 192 -6.95 -2.16 18.25
CA MET A 192 -7.87 -3.27 18.09
C MET A 192 -7.18 -4.56 18.52
N LYS A 193 -7.69 -5.21 19.58
CA LYS A 193 -7.05 -6.40 20.15
C LYS A 193 -6.99 -7.55 19.15
N PRO A 194 -5.88 -8.30 19.11
CA PRO A 194 -5.78 -9.54 18.33
C PRO A 194 -6.69 -10.64 18.90
N PRO A 195 -6.96 -11.71 18.14
CA PRO A 195 -7.74 -12.83 18.64
C PRO A 195 -7.00 -13.58 19.76
N PRO A 196 -7.71 -14.33 20.63
CA PRO A 196 -7.09 -15.08 21.74
C PRO A 196 -6.03 -16.10 21.33
N SER A 197 -6.05 -16.56 20.08
CA SER A 197 -5.05 -17.48 19.52
C SER A 197 -3.71 -16.82 19.18
N TYR A 198 -3.64 -15.48 19.20
CA TYR A 198 -2.43 -14.74 18.91
C TYR A 198 -1.42 -14.85 20.04
N HIS A 199 -0.15 -14.97 19.67
CA HIS A 199 0.98 -14.90 20.59
C HIS A 199 2.11 -14.08 19.93
N PRO A 200 2.69 -13.06 20.58
CA PRO A 200 3.69 -12.17 19.98
C PRO A 200 4.95 -12.88 19.45
N SER A 201 5.30 -14.02 20.04
CA SER A 201 6.42 -14.86 19.60
C SER A 201 6.06 -15.93 18.57
N ALA A 202 4.79 -16.03 18.16
CA ALA A 202 4.38 -17.01 17.16
C ALA A 202 4.99 -16.70 15.79
N ILE A 203 5.46 -17.74 15.10
CA ILE A 203 5.96 -17.67 13.73
C ILE A 203 5.04 -18.50 12.85
N SER A 204 4.42 -17.84 11.89
CA SER A 204 3.56 -18.42 10.88
C SER A 204 4.40 -18.87 9.68
N THR A 205 4.91 -20.10 9.77
CA THR A 205 5.60 -20.75 8.63
C THR A 205 4.62 -21.14 7.51
N ARG A 206 3.33 -21.20 7.81
CA ARG A 206 2.25 -21.43 6.86
C ARG A 206 1.04 -20.60 7.29
N LYS A 207 0.76 -19.53 6.54
CA LYS A 207 -0.45 -18.71 6.71
C LYS A 207 -1.69 -19.59 6.56
N LYS A 208 -2.46 -19.74 7.63
CA LYS A 208 -3.71 -20.51 7.64
C LYS A 208 -4.89 -19.55 7.74
N ALA A 209 -6.05 -19.99 7.25
CA ALA A 209 -7.29 -19.30 7.55
C ALA A 209 -7.53 -19.30 9.08
N PRO A 210 -8.14 -18.25 9.64
CA PRO A 210 -8.51 -18.19 11.06
C PRO A 210 -9.36 -19.38 11.50
N GLU A 211 -9.37 -19.66 12.81
CA GLU A 211 -10.16 -20.76 13.37
C GLU A 211 -11.64 -20.65 12.97
N GLY A 212 -12.24 -21.78 12.60
CA GLY A 212 -13.61 -21.83 12.10
C GLY A 212 -13.79 -21.45 10.62
N CYS A 213 -12.73 -20.97 9.94
CA CYS A 213 -12.77 -20.65 8.52
C CYS A 213 -12.11 -21.76 7.69
N SER A 214 -12.81 -22.28 6.68
CA SER A 214 -12.23 -23.27 5.75
C SER A 214 -11.25 -22.64 4.74
N SER A 215 -11.39 -21.34 4.48
CA SER A 215 -10.53 -20.55 3.59
C SER A 215 -10.58 -19.08 3.99
N LEU A 216 -9.65 -18.28 3.45
CA LEU A 216 -9.64 -16.82 3.66
C LEU A 216 -10.95 -16.15 3.19
N ARG A 217 -11.60 -16.70 2.16
CA ARG A 217 -12.91 -16.22 1.65
C ARG A 217 -14.04 -16.33 2.67
N ASN A 218 -13.90 -17.18 3.70
CA ASN A 218 -14.91 -17.35 4.75
C ASN A 218 -14.65 -16.43 5.96
N TYR A 219 -13.53 -15.71 5.98
CA TYR A 219 -13.19 -14.82 7.07
C TYR A 219 -13.92 -13.48 6.89
N ALA A 220 -14.72 -13.10 7.90
CA ALA A 220 -15.53 -11.89 7.88
C ALA A 220 -14.85 -10.67 8.52
N GLY A 221 -13.73 -10.86 9.23
CA GLY A 221 -13.00 -9.77 9.85
C GLY A 221 -12.11 -9.01 8.86
N PRO A 222 -11.51 -7.90 9.30
CA PRO A 222 -10.67 -7.09 8.43
C PRO A 222 -9.31 -7.76 8.20
N SER A 223 -8.77 -7.58 7.00
CA SER A 223 -7.40 -7.97 6.64
C SER A 223 -6.49 -6.75 6.56
N VAL A 224 -5.18 -6.96 6.65
CA VAL A 224 -4.18 -5.92 6.38
C VAL A 224 -3.12 -6.43 5.42
N PHE A 225 -2.69 -5.56 4.52
CA PHE A 225 -1.57 -5.75 3.61
C PHE A 225 -0.62 -4.57 3.74
N ALA A 226 0.67 -4.81 3.56
CA ALA A 226 1.68 -3.75 3.58
C ALA A 226 2.67 -3.93 2.44
N ILE A 227 3.16 -2.83 1.88
CA ILE A 227 4.38 -2.84 1.06
C ILE A 227 5.52 -2.26 1.91
N PRO A 228 6.80 -2.59 1.63
CA PRO A 228 7.92 -1.97 2.32
C PRO A 228 8.24 -0.59 1.73
N GLY A 229 8.63 0.34 2.60
CA GLY A 229 9.26 1.60 2.21
C GLY A 229 10.78 1.52 2.23
N ASN A 230 11.45 2.64 1.93
CA ASN A 230 12.92 2.68 1.96
C ASN A 230 13.46 2.40 3.37
N HIS A 231 12.75 2.83 4.43
CA HIS A 231 13.16 2.55 5.80
C HIS A 231 13.05 1.06 6.17
N ASP A 232 12.18 0.29 5.51
CA ASP A 232 12.03 -1.14 5.79
C ASP A 232 13.13 -1.98 5.13
N TRP A 233 13.87 -1.40 4.18
CA TRP A 233 14.92 -2.07 3.42
C TRP A 233 16.33 -1.89 4.00
N PHE A 234 16.52 -1.07 5.03
CA PHE A 234 17.84 -0.83 5.64
C PHE A 234 18.46 -2.05 6.34
N ASP A 235 17.70 -3.11 6.61
CA ASP A 235 18.24 -4.39 7.10
C ASP A 235 18.18 -5.51 6.05
N GLY A 236 17.96 -5.16 4.78
CA GLY A 236 17.77 -6.12 3.68
C GLY A 236 16.39 -6.80 3.71
N LEU A 237 15.35 -6.10 4.18
CA LEU A 237 13.95 -6.56 4.26
C LEU A 237 13.72 -7.70 5.27
N ASN A 238 14.67 -7.92 6.18
CA ASN A 238 14.63 -9.03 7.12
C ASN A 238 13.56 -8.83 8.19
N THR A 239 13.49 -7.64 8.81
CA THR A 239 12.50 -7.33 9.84
C THR A 239 11.09 -7.29 9.24
N PHE A 240 10.91 -6.70 8.06
CA PHE A 240 9.63 -6.74 7.34
C PHE A 240 9.17 -8.19 7.11
N THR A 241 10.06 -9.05 6.62
CA THR A 241 9.74 -10.47 6.39
C THR A 241 9.31 -11.17 7.68
N ARG A 242 10.05 -10.96 8.78
CA ARG A 242 9.75 -11.57 10.08
C ARG A 242 8.43 -11.10 10.69
N TYR A 243 8.09 -9.83 10.54
CA TYR A 243 6.92 -9.25 11.21
C TYR A 243 5.67 -9.27 10.33
N ILE A 244 5.75 -8.88 9.06
CA ILE A 244 4.61 -8.81 8.14
C ILE A 244 4.34 -10.17 7.49
N CYS A 245 5.39 -10.80 6.96
CA CYS A 245 5.24 -12.04 6.20
C CYS A 245 5.17 -13.29 7.09
N GLN A 246 5.62 -13.23 8.34
CA GLN A 246 5.68 -14.39 9.25
C GLN A 246 4.85 -14.26 10.54
N ARG A 247 4.07 -13.20 10.74
CA ARG A 247 3.01 -13.16 11.79
C ARG A 247 1.63 -13.20 11.16
N ASP A 248 0.64 -13.74 11.86
CA ASP A 248 -0.73 -13.87 11.31
C ASP A 248 -1.61 -12.66 11.58
N TRP A 249 -1.24 -11.77 12.51
CA TRP A 249 -2.11 -10.69 12.98
C TRP A 249 -1.33 -9.41 13.25
N LEU A 250 -1.91 -8.27 12.89
CA LEU A 250 -1.50 -6.95 13.33
C LEU A 250 -2.67 -6.39 14.14
N GLY A 251 -2.62 -6.53 15.47
CA GLY A 251 -3.82 -6.34 16.29
C GLY A 251 -4.97 -7.20 15.78
N GLY A 252 -6.17 -6.63 15.64
CA GLY A 252 -7.36 -7.34 15.14
C GLY A 252 -7.45 -7.50 13.62
N TRP A 253 -6.44 -7.07 12.86
CA TRP A 253 -6.39 -7.28 11.41
C TRP A 253 -5.62 -8.54 11.08
N LEU A 254 -6.18 -9.38 10.19
CA LEU A 254 -5.52 -10.57 9.69
C LEU A 254 -4.42 -10.18 8.69
N LEU A 255 -3.21 -10.72 8.85
CA LEU A 255 -2.07 -10.57 7.93
C LEU A 255 -1.92 -11.84 7.05
N PRO A 256 -2.64 -11.97 5.92
CA PRO A 256 -2.53 -13.17 5.07
C PRO A 256 -1.27 -13.15 4.17
N GLN A 257 -0.65 -11.99 3.99
CA GLN A 257 0.50 -11.75 3.10
C GLN A 257 1.75 -12.58 3.47
N LYS A 258 2.43 -13.13 2.45
CA LYS A 258 3.66 -13.94 2.59
C LYS A 258 4.92 -13.28 2.03
N THR A 259 4.77 -12.24 1.24
CA THR A 259 5.82 -11.63 0.41
C THR A 259 5.67 -10.11 0.42
N SER A 260 6.68 -9.35 0.00
CA SER A 260 6.65 -7.88 0.07
C SER A 260 5.77 -7.20 -0.96
N TYR A 261 5.44 -7.90 -2.05
CA TYR A 261 4.48 -7.46 -3.07
C TYR A 261 3.35 -8.47 -3.20
N PHE A 262 2.20 -8.00 -3.72
CA PHE A 262 0.99 -8.81 -3.83
C PHE A 262 0.02 -8.25 -4.89
N SER A 263 -0.92 -9.09 -5.31
CA SER A 263 -2.13 -8.67 -6.03
C SER A 263 -3.37 -9.01 -5.20
N LEU A 264 -4.30 -8.07 -5.11
CA LEU A 264 -5.58 -8.25 -4.42
C LEU A 264 -6.71 -7.97 -5.41
N LYS A 265 -7.49 -9.01 -5.71
CA LYS A 265 -8.72 -8.89 -6.49
C LYS A 265 -9.84 -8.32 -5.64
N LEU A 266 -10.45 -7.26 -6.13
CA LEU A 266 -11.55 -6.52 -5.53
C LEU A 266 -12.84 -6.77 -6.33
N PRO A 267 -14.02 -6.41 -5.78
CA PRO A 267 -15.27 -6.44 -6.52
C PRO A 267 -15.25 -5.66 -7.83
N HIS A 268 -16.15 -6.02 -8.75
CA HIS A 268 -16.39 -5.29 -10.01
C HIS A 268 -15.15 -5.17 -10.92
N ASP A 269 -14.36 -6.24 -10.96
CA ASP A 269 -13.16 -6.36 -11.80
C ASP A 269 -12.08 -5.31 -11.48
N TRP A 270 -12.05 -4.87 -10.21
CA TRP A 270 -10.98 -4.05 -9.66
C TRP A 270 -9.85 -4.90 -9.10
N TRP A 271 -8.66 -4.35 -9.13
CA TRP A 271 -7.45 -4.95 -8.59
C TRP A 271 -6.64 -3.91 -7.84
N LEU A 272 -5.94 -4.34 -6.81
CA LEU A 272 -4.90 -3.57 -6.13
C LEU A 272 -3.58 -4.32 -6.26
N PHE A 273 -2.58 -3.68 -6.85
CA PHE A 273 -1.22 -4.19 -6.94
C PHE A 273 -0.35 -3.43 -5.94
N GLY A 274 0.11 -4.13 -4.90
CA GLY A 274 1.11 -3.62 -3.95
C GLY A 274 2.51 -3.97 -4.45
N VAL A 275 3.31 -2.94 -4.72
CA VAL A 275 4.60 -3.05 -5.40
C VAL A 275 5.75 -2.76 -4.42
N ASP A 276 6.83 -3.55 -4.51
CA ASP A 276 8.05 -3.37 -3.71
C ASP A 276 9.19 -2.82 -4.58
N LEU A 277 9.49 -1.54 -4.35
CA LEU A 277 10.48 -0.77 -5.10
C LEU A 277 11.92 -0.91 -4.56
N ALA A 278 12.09 -1.52 -3.39
CA ALA A 278 13.37 -1.56 -2.69
C ALA A 278 14.04 -0.19 -2.55
N LEU A 279 15.38 -0.14 -2.50
CA LEU A 279 16.16 1.12 -2.53
C LEU A 279 16.63 1.51 -3.94
N GLU A 280 16.27 0.70 -4.96
CA GLU A 280 16.56 1.01 -6.36
C GLU A 280 15.43 1.79 -7.04
N ASN A 281 14.30 1.94 -6.35
CA ASN A 281 13.12 2.68 -6.78
C ASN A 281 12.47 2.11 -8.06
N ASP A 282 12.64 0.79 -8.29
CA ASP A 282 12.04 0.04 -9.38
C ASP A 282 11.72 -1.40 -8.96
N ILE A 283 10.90 -2.07 -9.76
CA ILE A 283 10.58 -3.49 -9.58
C ILE A 283 11.68 -4.40 -10.12
N ASP A 284 11.87 -5.54 -9.46
CA ASP A 284 12.75 -6.58 -10.00
C ASP A 284 12.07 -7.36 -11.13
N THR A 285 12.86 -8.19 -11.82
CA THR A 285 12.37 -8.98 -12.97
C THR A 285 11.33 -10.01 -12.56
N ASP A 286 11.47 -10.61 -11.36
CA ASP A 286 10.54 -11.62 -10.86
C ASP A 286 9.17 -11.01 -10.54
N GLN A 287 9.15 -9.85 -9.88
CA GLN A 287 7.93 -9.09 -9.59
C GLN A 287 7.26 -8.60 -10.88
N PHE A 288 8.03 -8.07 -11.84
CA PHE A 288 7.50 -7.70 -13.15
C PHE A 288 6.81 -8.89 -13.83
N GLY A 289 7.50 -10.03 -13.90
CA GLY A 289 6.96 -11.23 -14.54
C GLY A 289 5.72 -11.76 -13.80
N PHE A 290 5.66 -11.63 -12.47
CA PHE A 290 4.47 -11.97 -11.69
C PHE A 290 3.27 -11.13 -12.11
N PHE A 291 3.38 -9.79 -12.09
CA PHE A 291 2.27 -8.93 -12.48
C PHE A 291 1.88 -9.11 -13.95
N GLU A 292 2.85 -9.31 -14.85
CA GLU A 292 2.57 -9.65 -16.25
C GLU A 292 1.71 -10.92 -16.37
N ARG A 293 2.05 -11.98 -15.62
CA ARG A 293 1.25 -13.22 -15.62
C ARG A 293 -0.14 -13.02 -15.03
N VAL A 294 -0.29 -12.25 -13.95
CA VAL A 294 -1.62 -11.91 -13.38
C VAL A 294 -2.47 -11.22 -14.45
N VAL A 295 -1.88 -10.24 -15.12
CA VAL A 295 -2.53 -9.46 -16.17
C VAL A 295 -2.94 -10.31 -17.38
N GLN A 296 -2.10 -11.26 -17.79
CA GLN A 296 -2.36 -12.13 -18.94
C GLN A 296 -3.35 -13.25 -18.63
N SER A 297 -3.34 -13.80 -17.41
CA SER A 297 -4.07 -15.01 -17.06
C SER A 297 -5.36 -14.79 -16.29
N GLN A 298 -5.49 -13.67 -15.55
CA GLN A 298 -6.61 -13.45 -14.62
C GLN A 298 -7.43 -12.20 -14.89
N MET A 299 -6.87 -11.21 -15.60
CA MET A 299 -7.52 -9.93 -15.82
C MET A 299 -8.24 -9.85 -17.17
N GLY A 300 -9.44 -9.27 -17.16
CA GLY A 300 -10.13 -8.87 -18.37
C GLY A 300 -9.54 -7.60 -19.01
N PRO A 301 -9.97 -7.27 -20.24
CA PRO A 301 -9.54 -6.07 -20.95
C PRO A 301 -10.12 -4.77 -20.37
N ASN A 302 -11.15 -4.87 -19.52
CA ASN A 302 -11.86 -3.73 -18.93
C ASN A 302 -11.64 -3.58 -17.42
N ASP A 303 -10.86 -4.47 -16.83
CA ASP A 303 -10.51 -4.45 -15.41
C ASP A 303 -9.75 -3.17 -15.06
N ALA A 304 -9.87 -2.73 -13.82
CA ALA A 304 -9.22 -1.53 -13.32
C ALA A 304 -8.19 -1.88 -12.25
N VAL A 305 -7.07 -1.16 -12.22
CA VAL A 305 -5.97 -1.39 -11.27
C VAL A 305 -5.66 -0.13 -10.48
N ILE A 306 -5.58 -0.30 -9.17
CA ILE A 306 -4.90 0.60 -8.25
C ILE A 306 -3.46 0.10 -8.14
N VAL A 307 -2.50 0.92 -8.53
CA VAL A 307 -1.07 0.61 -8.33
C VAL A 307 -0.59 1.36 -7.10
N LEU A 308 -0.22 0.61 -6.07
CA LEU A 308 0.32 1.13 -4.82
C LEU A 308 1.84 1.03 -4.84
N THR A 309 2.50 2.17 -4.68
CA THR A 309 3.96 2.28 -4.47
C THR A 309 4.25 2.97 -3.15
N HIS A 310 5.45 2.81 -2.62
CA HIS A 310 5.87 3.59 -1.46
C HIS A 310 6.14 5.04 -1.88
N GLU A 311 7.09 5.24 -2.79
CA GLU A 311 7.46 6.57 -3.27
C GLU A 311 6.59 7.06 -4.45
N PRO A 312 6.20 8.36 -4.47
CA PRO A 312 5.47 8.99 -5.55
C PRO A 312 6.42 9.60 -6.60
N ARG A 313 7.06 8.76 -7.42
CA ARG A 313 8.02 9.21 -8.45
C ARG A 313 7.48 10.31 -9.38
N TRP A 314 6.18 10.27 -9.70
CA TRP A 314 5.52 11.31 -10.49
C TRP A 314 5.61 12.73 -9.91
N LEU A 315 5.83 12.87 -8.60
CA LEU A 315 6.09 14.16 -7.96
C LEU A 315 7.59 14.37 -7.73
N LEU A 316 8.34 13.34 -7.31
CA LEU A 316 9.77 13.45 -7.03
C LEU A 316 10.58 13.80 -8.28
N ASP A 317 10.18 13.35 -9.47
CA ASP A 317 10.84 13.70 -10.75
C ASP A 317 10.77 15.20 -11.07
N VAL A 318 9.88 15.96 -10.42
CA VAL A 318 9.85 17.44 -10.53
C VAL A 318 11.00 18.09 -9.79
N TYR A 319 11.47 17.45 -8.71
CA TYR A 319 12.52 17.93 -7.83
C TYR A 319 13.89 17.32 -8.16
N GLU A 320 13.88 16.09 -8.63
CA GLU A 320 15.07 15.31 -8.94
C GLU A 320 15.27 15.26 -10.45
N ASP A 321 16.44 15.72 -10.92
CA ASP A 321 16.84 15.56 -12.32
C ASP A 321 17.31 14.11 -12.59
N ARG A 322 16.44 13.14 -12.31
CA ARG A 322 16.68 11.70 -12.48
C ARG A 322 15.59 11.10 -13.36
N SER A 323 15.89 10.93 -14.64
CA SER A 323 15.02 10.20 -15.56
C SER A 323 15.28 8.69 -15.52
N ASN A 324 14.24 7.89 -15.76
CA ASN A 324 14.30 6.43 -15.92
C ASN A 324 14.69 5.62 -14.67
N VAL A 325 14.36 6.13 -13.48
CA VAL A 325 14.59 5.38 -12.23
C VAL A 325 13.62 4.19 -12.13
N ASP A 326 12.35 4.40 -12.44
CA ASP A 326 11.26 3.39 -12.33
C ASP A 326 10.90 2.76 -13.69
N ALA A 327 11.91 2.50 -14.54
CA ALA A 327 11.71 2.15 -15.95
C ALA A 327 10.83 0.89 -16.15
N LYS A 328 11.03 -0.15 -15.34
CA LYS A 328 10.22 -1.38 -15.47
C LYS A 328 8.82 -1.19 -14.94
N LEU A 329 8.65 -0.46 -13.84
CA LEU A 329 7.32 -0.12 -13.33
C LEU A 329 6.54 0.73 -14.33
N SER A 330 7.17 1.75 -14.92
CA SER A 330 6.58 2.57 -15.97
C SER A 330 6.20 1.71 -17.18
N TYR A 331 7.06 0.77 -17.59
CA TYR A 331 6.73 -0.17 -18.66
C TYR A 331 5.55 -1.08 -18.30
N LEU A 332 5.48 -1.59 -17.06
CA LEU A 332 4.35 -2.39 -16.58
C LEU A 332 3.04 -1.60 -16.67
N ILE A 333 3.04 -0.33 -16.24
CA ILE A 333 1.86 0.54 -16.27
C ILE A 333 1.42 0.86 -17.70
N GLU A 334 2.35 1.22 -18.57
CA GLU A 334 2.03 1.68 -19.92
C GLU A 334 1.74 0.52 -20.88
N ASN A 335 2.59 -0.50 -20.88
CA ASN A 335 2.63 -1.52 -21.94
C ASN A 335 1.96 -2.83 -21.54
N VAL A 336 1.91 -3.17 -20.24
CA VAL A 336 1.29 -4.41 -19.75
C VAL A 336 -0.13 -4.14 -19.27
N LEU A 337 -0.33 -3.12 -18.43
CA LEU A 337 -1.66 -2.71 -17.98
C LEU A 337 -2.46 -2.03 -19.08
N LYS A 338 -1.82 -1.38 -20.07
CA LYS A 338 -2.48 -0.83 -21.28
C LYS A 338 -3.74 -0.01 -20.97
N GLY A 339 -3.58 0.97 -20.09
CA GLY A 339 -4.65 1.87 -19.67
C GLY A 339 -5.65 1.32 -18.65
N ARG A 340 -5.35 0.17 -18.04
CA ARG A 340 -6.11 -0.37 -16.88
C ARG A 340 -5.70 0.27 -15.55
N CYS A 341 -4.51 0.86 -15.46
CA CYS A 341 -4.11 1.64 -14.28
C CYS A 341 -5.02 2.87 -14.15
N THR A 342 -5.87 2.87 -13.13
CA THR A 342 -6.87 3.93 -12.90
C THR A 342 -6.46 4.86 -11.76
N VAL A 343 -5.79 4.33 -10.74
CA VAL A 343 -5.30 5.10 -9.60
C VAL A 343 -3.86 4.70 -9.30
N ARG A 344 -2.98 5.69 -9.14
CA ARG A 344 -1.68 5.49 -8.48
C ARG A 344 -1.75 6.05 -7.08
N LEU A 345 -1.34 5.24 -6.10
CA LEU A 345 -1.41 5.56 -4.68
C LEU A 345 -0.02 5.44 -4.06
N ALA A 346 0.40 6.42 -3.25
CA ALA A 346 1.71 6.42 -2.63
C ALA A 346 1.77 7.11 -1.25
N GLY A 347 2.89 6.86 -0.56
CA GLY A 347 3.31 7.45 0.71
C GLY A 347 4.56 8.31 0.56
N ASP A 348 5.51 8.16 1.51
CA ASP A 348 6.84 8.80 1.60
C ASP A 348 6.83 10.33 1.76
N ILE A 349 6.10 11.02 0.88
CA ILE A 349 5.89 12.46 1.01
C ILE A 349 4.81 12.69 2.06
N HIS A 350 5.21 13.28 3.19
CA HIS A 350 4.38 13.51 4.38
C HIS A 350 3.32 14.63 4.23
N ASN A 351 2.58 14.59 3.13
CA ASN A 351 1.39 15.38 2.90
C ASN A 351 0.33 14.52 2.21
N TYR A 352 -0.91 15.00 2.23
CA TYR A 352 -1.92 14.49 1.33
C TYR A 352 -1.93 15.37 0.08
N THR A 353 -1.84 14.76 -1.10
CA THR A 353 -2.16 15.44 -2.37
C THR A 353 -2.99 14.54 -3.27
N ARG A 354 -3.87 15.17 -4.04
CA ARG A 354 -4.61 14.52 -5.12
C ARG A 354 -4.47 15.33 -6.39
N HIS A 355 -3.97 14.68 -7.42
CA HIS A 355 -3.97 15.19 -8.79
C HIS A 355 -4.94 14.36 -9.63
N SER A 356 -5.56 15.01 -10.61
CA SER A 356 -6.48 14.35 -11.54
C SER A 356 -6.05 14.63 -12.96
N LEU A 357 -6.22 13.63 -13.83
CA LEU A 357 -5.90 13.74 -15.24
C LEU A 357 -6.66 14.92 -15.87
N VAL A 358 -5.94 15.77 -16.60
CA VAL A 358 -6.53 16.85 -17.39
C VAL A 358 -7.16 16.24 -18.63
N GLU A 359 -8.45 16.46 -18.83
CA GLU A 359 -9.17 15.97 -20.00
C GLU A 359 -8.74 16.75 -21.27
N GLU A 360 -7.78 16.22 -22.03
CA GLU A 360 -7.51 16.69 -23.39
C GLU A 360 -8.62 16.18 -24.34
N THR A 361 -9.78 16.83 -24.31
CA THR A 361 -10.84 16.76 -25.35
C THR A 361 -11.33 15.38 -25.82
N HIS A 362 -11.18 14.30 -25.05
CA HIS A 362 -11.92 13.05 -25.27
C HIS A 362 -12.38 12.44 -23.94
N THR A 363 -13.66 12.70 -23.65
CA THR A 363 -14.53 12.10 -22.61
C THR A 363 -13.98 10.85 -21.92
N LEU A 364 -13.70 10.97 -20.62
CA LEU A 364 -13.67 9.85 -19.69
C LEU A 364 -15.07 9.23 -19.63
N LYS A 365 -15.36 8.23 -20.46
CA LYS A 365 -16.52 7.36 -20.20
C LYS A 365 -16.19 6.57 -18.94
N ARG A 366 -16.79 6.97 -17.81
CA ARG A 366 -16.78 6.17 -16.58
C ARG A 366 -17.05 4.72 -16.95
N PRO A 367 -16.23 3.76 -16.50
CA PRO A 367 -16.59 2.36 -16.68
C PRO A 367 -17.98 2.14 -16.10
N ALA A 368 -18.79 1.30 -16.73
CA ALA A 368 -20.16 1.05 -16.29
C ALA A 368 -20.22 0.59 -14.81
N SER A 369 -19.14 -0.01 -14.31
CA SER A 369 -18.94 -0.40 -12.91
C SER A 369 -18.84 0.75 -11.90
N MET A 370 -18.59 1.99 -12.35
CA MET A 370 -18.53 3.18 -11.48
C MET A 370 -19.81 4.03 -11.52
N GLN A 371 -20.85 3.60 -12.25
CA GLN A 371 -22.14 4.28 -12.26
C GLN A 371 -22.98 3.79 -11.07
N PHE A 372 -22.83 4.45 -9.92
CA PHE A 372 -23.76 4.28 -8.80
C PHE A 372 -25.10 4.91 -9.18
N ASP A 373 -26.08 4.07 -9.54
CA ASP A 373 -27.47 4.50 -9.62
C ASP A 373 -28.02 4.61 -8.19
N ALA A 374 -28.15 5.86 -7.69
CA ALA A 374 -28.72 6.15 -6.38
C ALA A 374 -30.22 5.87 -6.29
N SER A 375 -30.82 5.20 -7.27
CA SER A 375 -32.22 4.79 -7.26
C SER A 375 -32.35 3.26 -7.29
N ARG A 376 -32.47 2.65 -6.09
CA ARG A 376 -32.84 1.23 -5.94
C ARG A 376 -34.15 0.91 -6.68
N PRO A 377 -34.19 -0.13 -7.53
CA PRO A 377 -35.41 -0.85 -7.80
C PRO A 377 -35.43 -2.12 -6.94
N ARG A 378 -36.52 -2.31 -6.17
CA ARG A 378 -36.88 -3.61 -5.60
C ARG A 378 -37.08 -4.60 -6.75
N ILE A 379 -36.32 -5.70 -6.81
CA ILE A 379 -36.64 -6.80 -7.73
C ILE A 379 -36.84 -8.11 -6.96
N SER A 380 -38.01 -8.65 -7.29
CA SER A 380 -38.64 -9.90 -6.89
C SER A 380 -37.83 -11.13 -7.30
N THR A 381 -37.81 -12.12 -6.42
CA THR A 381 -37.36 -13.50 -6.67
C THR A 381 -38.20 -14.17 -7.75
N ALA A 382 -37.64 -14.47 -8.92
CA ALA A 382 -38.05 -15.61 -9.75
C ALA A 382 -37.04 -15.88 -10.89
N ASN A 383 -36.69 -17.17 -11.03
CA ASN A 383 -36.15 -17.84 -12.21
C ASN A 383 -34.64 -17.72 -12.53
N LEU A 384 -33.85 -18.57 -11.86
CA LEU A 384 -32.56 -19.07 -12.36
C LEU A 384 -32.75 -20.46 -13.00
N PRO A 385 -32.27 -20.71 -14.23
CA PRO A 385 -32.13 -22.07 -14.73
C PRO A 385 -30.77 -22.68 -14.33
N ARG A 386 -30.84 -23.86 -13.71
CA ARG A 386 -29.73 -24.82 -13.53
C ARG A 386 -29.28 -25.40 -14.87
N ARG A 387 -27.97 -25.62 -15.04
CA ARG A 387 -27.35 -26.73 -15.82
C ARG A 387 -25.87 -26.84 -15.43
N HIS A 388 -25.48 -27.83 -14.62
CA HIS A 388 -25.08 -29.21 -14.95
C HIS A 388 -23.63 -29.37 -15.45
N SER A 389 -22.87 -30.09 -14.61
CA SER A 389 -21.53 -30.68 -14.76
C SER A 389 -21.44 -31.73 -15.89
N PHE A 390 -20.22 -32.03 -16.35
CA PHE A 390 -19.60 -33.35 -16.68
C PHE A 390 -18.35 -33.08 -17.57
N SER A 391 -17.10 -33.16 -17.08
CA SER A 391 -16.21 -34.33 -16.91
C SER A 391 -15.51 -34.89 -18.18
N SER A 392 -14.20 -34.60 -18.30
CA SER A 392 -13.05 -35.45 -18.76
C SER A 392 -13.03 -36.08 -20.19
N PRO A 393 -11.89 -36.60 -20.75
CA PRO A 393 -10.65 -37.01 -20.08
C PRO A 393 -9.28 -36.72 -20.75
N VAL A 394 -8.26 -36.89 -19.90
CA VAL A 394 -6.80 -36.98 -20.13
C VAL A 394 -6.40 -38.04 -21.17
N HIS A 395 -5.42 -37.74 -22.03
CA HIS A 395 -4.41 -38.71 -22.49
C HIS A 395 -3.06 -38.03 -22.83
N LYS A 396 -2.00 -38.83 -22.61
CA LYS A 396 -0.59 -38.49 -22.39
C LYS A 396 0.29 -38.37 -23.66
N HIS A 397 1.46 -37.75 -23.44
CA HIS A 397 2.79 -37.95 -24.06
C HIS A 397 3.20 -37.21 -25.35
N PHE A 398 4.26 -36.39 -25.22
CA PHE A 398 5.09 -35.81 -26.28
C PHE A 398 5.94 -36.89 -27.00
N PRO A 399 6.12 -36.80 -28.33
CA PRO A 399 7.44 -36.37 -28.86
C PRO A 399 7.41 -35.61 -30.22
N HIS A 400 8.18 -34.52 -30.28
CA HIS A 400 8.84 -33.86 -31.43
C HIS A 400 8.21 -33.87 -32.85
N MET A 401 7.93 -32.64 -33.32
CA MET A 401 8.29 -32.10 -34.65
C MET A 401 7.59 -32.67 -35.91
N LYS A 402 6.49 -32.03 -36.35
CA LYS A 402 6.14 -31.76 -37.78
C LYS A 402 5.30 -30.46 -37.83
N LYS A 403 5.86 -29.38 -38.36
CA LYS A 403 5.76 -28.83 -39.73
C LYS A 403 4.43 -28.09 -39.98
N HIS A 404 4.59 -26.78 -40.20
CA HIS A 404 3.61 -25.80 -40.67
C HIS A 404 2.61 -26.38 -41.66
N GLU A 405 1.32 -26.20 -41.37
CA GLU A 405 0.28 -26.07 -42.38
C GLU A 405 -0.13 -24.60 -42.42
N ASP A 406 -0.14 -24.06 -43.63
CA ASP A 406 -0.30 -22.65 -43.93
C ASP A 406 -1.72 -22.17 -43.58
N ILE A 407 -1.80 -21.25 -42.61
CA ILE A 407 -3.00 -20.43 -42.41
C ILE A 407 -3.15 -19.58 -43.67
N THR A 408 -4.32 -19.65 -44.30
CA THR A 408 -4.59 -18.89 -45.52
C THR A 408 -4.56 -17.38 -45.22
N ASN A 409 -4.12 -16.57 -46.20
CA ASN A 409 -4.04 -15.11 -46.03
C ASN A 409 -5.39 -14.49 -45.66
N GLU A 410 -6.52 -15.12 -46.01
CA GLU A 410 -7.86 -14.63 -45.67
C GLU A 410 -8.22 -14.87 -44.20
N GLU A 411 -7.79 -15.97 -43.60
CA GLU A 411 -7.93 -16.23 -42.16
C GLU A 411 -7.00 -15.35 -41.32
N ARG A 412 -5.78 -15.07 -41.82
CA ARG A 412 -4.90 -14.07 -41.20
C ARG A 412 -5.50 -12.67 -41.26
N VAL A 413 -6.06 -12.25 -42.41
CA VAL A 413 -6.68 -10.93 -42.55
C VAL A 413 -7.96 -10.81 -41.72
N ALA A 414 -8.73 -11.89 -41.55
CA ALA A 414 -9.90 -11.89 -40.67
C ALA A 414 -9.52 -11.84 -39.18
N MET A 415 -8.48 -12.59 -38.76
CA MET A 415 -7.94 -12.53 -37.41
C MET A 415 -7.27 -11.18 -37.13
N ASP A 416 -6.49 -10.64 -38.07
CA ASP A 416 -5.88 -9.31 -37.98
C ASP A 416 -6.94 -8.20 -38.02
N ALA A 417 -8.08 -8.39 -38.69
CA ALA A 417 -9.18 -7.43 -38.70
C ALA A 417 -10.06 -7.48 -37.43
N GLU A 418 -10.30 -8.65 -36.85
CA GLU A 418 -10.93 -8.78 -35.52
C GLU A 418 -10.00 -8.28 -34.42
N GLN A 419 -8.69 -8.50 -34.54
CA GLN A 419 -7.69 -7.99 -33.62
C GLN A 419 -7.53 -6.48 -33.78
N ALA A 420 -7.49 -5.93 -35.01
CA ALA A 420 -7.43 -4.48 -35.28
C ALA A 420 -8.71 -3.72 -34.91
N GLN A 421 -9.89 -4.37 -34.88
CA GLN A 421 -11.11 -3.74 -34.34
C GLN A 421 -11.15 -3.72 -32.80
N SER A 422 -10.37 -4.58 -32.14
CA SER A 422 -10.15 -4.53 -30.68
C SER A 422 -8.96 -3.68 -30.24
N ASP A 423 -8.08 -3.30 -31.19
CA ASP A 423 -6.80 -2.63 -30.96
C ASP A 423 -6.89 -1.09 -31.10
N SER A 424 -8.06 -0.49 -30.86
CA SER A 424 -8.08 0.89 -30.39
C SER A 424 -7.56 0.89 -28.95
N GLY A 425 -6.24 0.70 -28.81
CA GLY A 425 -5.53 0.57 -27.55
C GLY A 425 -5.95 1.70 -26.62
N ARG A 426 -6.38 1.36 -25.40
CA ARG A 426 -6.61 2.35 -24.35
C ARG A 426 -5.25 2.95 -23.99
N GLU A 427 -4.85 4.01 -24.69
CA GLU A 427 -3.84 4.96 -24.24
C GLU A 427 -4.48 5.87 -23.19
N ARG A 428 -4.92 5.30 -22.07
CA ARG A 428 -5.50 6.08 -20.98
C ARG A 428 -4.53 6.05 -19.80
N SER A 429 -3.93 7.19 -19.49
CA SER A 429 -3.17 7.36 -18.25
C SER A 429 -4.09 7.23 -17.04
N ALA A 430 -3.50 7.04 -15.86
CA ALA A 430 -4.25 6.96 -14.61
C ALA A 430 -5.17 8.18 -14.43
N GLU A 431 -6.36 7.97 -13.88
CA GLU A 431 -7.31 9.06 -13.62
C GLU A 431 -6.86 9.92 -12.44
N HIS A 432 -6.29 9.27 -11.42
CA HIS A 432 -5.91 9.89 -10.17
C HIS A 432 -4.51 9.49 -9.72
N LEU A 433 -3.74 10.49 -9.28
CA LEU A 433 -2.50 10.31 -8.53
C LEU A 433 -2.76 10.80 -7.11
N ILE A 434 -2.56 9.93 -6.13
CA ILE A 434 -2.84 10.23 -4.72
C ILE A 434 -1.59 9.94 -3.89
N ILE A 435 -1.17 10.94 -3.13
CA ILE A 435 -0.16 10.83 -2.08
C ILE A 435 -0.88 11.01 -0.75
N SER A 436 -0.59 10.17 0.24
CA SER A 436 -1.24 10.25 1.55
C SER A 436 -0.29 10.01 2.72
N GLY A 437 0.88 10.66 2.74
CA GLY A 437 1.91 10.53 3.80
C GLY A 437 1.53 11.14 5.17
N GLY A 438 0.25 11.32 5.44
CA GLY A 438 -0.25 11.82 6.74
C GLY A 438 -0.44 10.72 7.79
N GLY A 439 0.02 9.48 7.54
CA GLY A 439 -0.28 8.26 8.31
C GLY A 439 0.25 8.19 9.75
N GLY A 440 0.74 9.31 10.29
CA GLY A 440 1.25 9.45 11.65
C GLY A 440 2.68 9.96 11.68
N ALA A 441 3.40 9.94 10.55
CA ALA A 441 4.78 10.39 10.47
C ALA A 441 4.86 11.88 10.80
N PHE A 442 4.05 12.71 10.16
CA PHE A 442 4.25 14.15 10.23
C PHE A 442 2.98 14.92 9.83
N LEU A 443 2.64 16.01 10.53
CA LEU A 443 1.81 17.10 9.99
C LEU A 443 2.66 18.16 9.29
N HIS A 444 3.97 17.91 9.10
CA HIS A 444 4.86 18.85 8.42
C HIS A 444 5.23 18.32 7.02
N PRO A 445 4.66 18.91 5.98
CA PRO A 445 4.91 18.50 4.59
C PRO A 445 6.39 18.67 4.24
N THR A 446 6.98 17.63 3.66
CA THR A 446 8.38 17.59 3.21
C THR A 446 8.56 18.27 1.86
N HIS A 447 7.53 18.19 1.01
CA HIS A 447 7.55 18.72 -0.35
C HIS A 447 6.37 19.65 -0.61
N ILE A 448 6.56 20.53 -1.57
CA ILE A 448 5.54 21.46 -2.03
C ILE A 448 4.67 20.72 -3.06
N PRO A 449 3.34 20.79 -3.01
CA PRO A 449 2.53 20.25 -4.09
C PRO A 449 2.82 20.99 -5.41
N SER A 450 3.11 20.25 -6.48
CA SER A 450 3.19 20.84 -7.82
C SER A 450 1.78 21.13 -8.35
N PRO A 451 1.51 22.30 -8.97
CA PRO A 451 0.21 22.63 -9.54
C PRO A 451 -0.14 21.73 -10.74
N THR A 452 0.87 21.34 -11.51
CA THR A 452 0.76 20.50 -12.71
C THR A 452 1.81 19.41 -12.66
N LEU A 453 1.43 18.20 -13.07
CA LEU A 453 2.34 17.05 -13.13
C LEU A 453 2.21 16.35 -14.47
N SER A 454 3.28 15.71 -14.91
CA SER A 454 3.26 14.80 -16.06
C SER A 454 3.71 13.42 -15.61
N SER A 455 2.95 12.38 -15.94
CA SER A 455 3.27 11.02 -15.55
C SER A 455 2.63 10.00 -16.50
N ASN A 456 3.43 9.04 -16.98
CA ASN A 456 3.03 7.97 -17.90
C ASN A 456 2.12 8.48 -19.05
N GLY A 457 2.61 9.49 -19.77
CA GLY A 457 1.92 10.12 -20.91
C GLY A 457 0.75 11.04 -20.57
N GLY A 458 0.36 11.16 -19.29
CA GLY A 458 -0.76 12.01 -18.86
C GLY A 458 -0.31 13.32 -18.23
N THR A 459 -1.11 14.37 -18.41
CA THR A 459 -0.97 15.65 -17.71
C THR A 459 -2.01 15.75 -16.60
N TYR A 460 -1.62 16.17 -15.41
CA TYR A 460 -2.48 16.18 -14.24
C TYR A 460 -2.53 17.55 -13.59
N GLU A 461 -3.72 17.91 -13.12
CA GLU A 461 -3.95 19.13 -12.35
C GLU A 461 -4.14 18.82 -10.87
N HIS A 462 -3.55 19.66 -10.02
CA HIS A 462 -3.70 19.56 -8.58
C HIS A 462 -5.14 19.91 -8.14
N LYS A 463 -5.78 18.99 -7.41
CA LYS A 463 -7.17 19.16 -6.94
C LYS A 463 -7.29 19.46 -5.45
N LYS A 464 -6.50 18.79 -4.61
CA LYS A 464 -6.60 18.93 -3.15
C LYS A 464 -5.27 18.61 -2.51
N CYS A 465 -4.91 19.36 -1.47
CA CYS A 465 -3.76 19.09 -0.63
C CYS A 465 -4.11 19.33 0.83
N TYR A 466 -3.49 18.56 1.72
CA TYR A 466 -3.48 18.81 3.15
C TYR A 466 -2.07 18.55 3.74
N PRO A 467 -1.50 19.47 4.51
CA PRO A 467 -1.99 20.85 4.76
C PRO A 467 -2.13 21.67 3.46
N PRO A 468 -2.83 22.82 3.46
CA PRO A 468 -2.96 23.64 2.26
C PRO A 468 -1.60 23.99 1.65
N ALA A 469 -1.49 24.08 0.33
CA ALA A 469 -0.19 24.21 -0.37
C ALA A 469 0.67 25.40 0.09
N HIS A 470 0.07 26.50 0.54
CA HIS A 470 0.81 27.64 1.11
C HIS A 470 1.42 27.33 2.48
N VAL A 471 0.71 26.55 3.33
CA VAL A 471 1.26 26.03 4.59
C VAL A 471 2.38 25.07 4.27
N SER A 472 2.19 24.21 3.27
CA SER A 472 3.24 23.27 2.86
C SER A 472 4.50 23.96 2.37
N ARG A 473 4.35 25.01 1.57
CA ARG A 473 5.44 25.87 1.12
C ARG A 473 6.13 26.57 2.29
N TYR A 474 5.38 27.11 3.23
CA TYR A 474 5.94 27.78 4.40
C TYR A 474 6.78 26.83 5.26
N CYS A 475 6.23 25.65 5.58
CA CYS A 475 6.93 24.64 6.36
C CYS A 475 8.18 24.10 5.63
N ALA A 476 8.12 23.90 4.31
CA ALA A 476 9.27 23.47 3.54
C ALA A 476 10.37 24.55 3.45
N VAL A 477 10.00 25.83 3.25
CA VAL A 477 10.95 26.93 3.02
C VAL A 477 11.62 27.43 4.31
N GLN A 478 10.90 27.60 5.42
CA GLN A 478 11.52 28.00 6.70
C GLN A 478 12.61 27.00 7.11
N ARG A 479 12.40 25.73 6.79
CA ARG A 479 13.34 24.65 7.04
C ARG A 479 14.62 24.76 6.20
N CYS A 480 14.52 25.24 4.95
CA CYS A 480 15.69 25.55 4.11
C CYS A 480 16.55 26.67 4.72
N ASP A 481 15.93 27.72 5.26
CA ASP A 481 16.64 28.85 5.86
C ASP A 481 17.30 28.52 7.20
N GLU A 482 16.67 27.65 8.02
CA GLU A 482 17.27 27.16 9.27
C GLU A 482 18.39 26.13 9.04
N CYS A 483 18.35 25.38 7.94
CA CYS A 483 19.31 24.30 7.64
C CYS A 483 20.41 24.70 6.63
N GLY A 484 20.34 25.88 6.02
CA GLY A 484 21.32 26.34 5.00
C GLY A 484 21.30 25.54 3.69
N LEU A 485 20.33 24.65 3.49
CA LEU A 485 20.14 23.87 2.27
C LEU A 485 19.06 24.55 1.44
N ARG A 486 19.45 25.14 0.30
CA ARG A 486 18.51 25.59 -0.73
C ARG A 486 18.31 24.44 -1.72
N TYR A 487 17.06 24.01 -1.89
CA TYR A 487 16.66 23.20 -3.04
C TYR A 487 16.70 24.04 -4.32
#